data_AF-A0A120HNB4-F1
#
_entry.id   AF-A0A120HNB4-F1
#
_cell.length_a   1.000
_cell.length_b   1.000
_cell.length_c   1.000
_cell.angle_alpha   90.00
_cell.angle_beta   90.00
_cell.angle_gamma   90.00
#
_symmetry.space_group_name_H-M   'P 1'
#
loop_
_entity.id
_entity.type
_entity.pdbx_description
1 polymer ?
#
loop_
_entity_poly.entity_id
_entity_poly.type
_entity_poly.pdbx_seq_one_letter_code
_entity_poly.pdbx_strand_id
1 'polypeptide(L)'
;MECRMTSRIEAKIGRVHGDRYLPVSKALEGFVGHPLEVENLQGWAGPNDFMQIIMDWASWYTLAKLGVGVFGTGMLAKFGQLAAEGSHGALKRLLTKAPPPTSEESNPDQAKFDALTRAITGAIDDGYAVTFSIPTQGQFRNHMGVQLTTGDPVELISVAASLGEIGNDLCQVLESQQQSGKTLYGEGHNRDGGPKIEQQNDGSVIIRLSVSKDGQSGPLVIHFDKDGKLDRVETSV
;
A
#
# COMPACT_ATOMS: atom_id res chain seq x y z
N MET A 1 -2.84 -25.18 -1.49
CA MET A 1 -1.81 -24.75 -2.46
C MET A 1 -1.54 -23.30 -2.11
N GLU A 2 -0.52 -23.05 -1.29
CA GLU A 2 -0.09 -21.68 -1.00
C GLU A 2 0.29 -21.04 -2.33
N CYS A 3 -0.10 -19.79 -2.56
CA CYS A 3 0.54 -19.02 -3.61
C CYS A 3 2.01 -18.94 -3.19
N ARG A 4 2.83 -19.87 -3.69
CA ARG A 4 4.29 -19.88 -3.48
C ARG A 4 4.84 -18.76 -4.33
N MET A 5 4.57 -17.54 -3.89
CA MET A 5 5.28 -16.35 -4.29
C MET A 5 6.63 -16.41 -3.58
N THR A 6 7.52 -17.26 -4.10
CA THR A 6 8.95 -17.12 -3.83
C THR A 6 9.42 -15.85 -4.54
N SER A 7 9.12 -14.69 -3.97
CA SER A 7 9.74 -13.44 -4.33
C SER A 7 11.17 -13.48 -3.82
N ARG A 8 12.09 -13.87 -4.70
CA ARG A 8 13.47 -13.39 -4.58
C ARG A 8 13.40 -11.91 -4.93
N ILE A 9 13.24 -11.07 -3.92
CA ILE A 9 13.16 -9.61 -4.08
C ILE A 9 14.58 -9.13 -4.38
N GLU A 10 14.86 -8.86 -5.66
CA GLU A 10 16.12 -8.27 -6.12
C GLU A 10 15.91 -6.77 -6.34
N ALA A 11 16.65 -5.95 -5.57
CA ALA A 11 16.57 -4.50 -5.65
C ALA A 11 17.06 -3.97 -7.01
N LYS A 12 16.18 -3.29 -7.77
CA LYS A 12 16.57 -2.53 -8.96
C LYS A 12 16.47 -1.04 -8.67
N ILE A 13 17.60 -0.44 -8.38
CA ILE A 13 17.72 1.01 -8.25
C ILE A 13 17.66 1.63 -9.66
N GLY A 14 16.49 2.12 -10.06
CA GLY A 14 16.34 2.98 -11.24
C GLY A 14 17.12 4.29 -11.07
N ARG A 15 17.67 4.86 -12.14
CA ARG A 15 18.56 6.04 -12.11
C ARG A 15 17.95 7.19 -11.29
N VAL A 16 18.64 7.59 -10.22
CA VAL A 16 18.09 8.34 -9.08
C VAL A 16 18.38 9.85 -9.17
N HIS A 17 17.38 10.69 -8.89
CA HIS A 17 17.60 11.96 -8.18
C HIS A 17 17.62 11.62 -6.67
N GLY A 18 18.84 11.47 -6.12
CA GLY A 18 19.19 10.68 -4.93
C GLY A 18 18.61 11.07 -3.57
N ASP A 19 18.06 12.28 -3.43
CA ASP A 19 18.08 12.93 -2.12
C ASP A 19 16.89 12.54 -1.21
N ARG A 20 15.75 12.15 -1.78
CA ARG A 20 14.53 11.78 -1.01
C ARG A 20 14.23 10.28 -0.97
N TYR A 21 14.71 9.54 -1.97
CA TYR A 21 14.63 8.08 -2.02
C TYR A 21 15.41 7.43 -0.87
N LEU A 22 16.65 7.88 -0.67
CA LEU A 22 17.58 7.24 0.24
C LEU A 22 17.11 7.30 1.70
N PRO A 23 16.55 8.41 2.21
CA PRO A 23 15.93 8.44 3.54
C PRO A 23 14.75 7.47 3.70
N VAL A 24 13.84 7.38 2.72
CA VAL A 24 12.67 6.49 2.78
C VAL A 24 13.11 5.02 2.75
N SER A 25 13.98 4.66 1.80
CA SER A 25 14.53 3.30 1.68
C SER A 25 15.26 2.86 2.95
N LYS A 26 16.13 3.72 3.51
CA LYS A 26 16.86 3.42 4.76
C LYS A 26 15.93 3.27 5.95
N ALA A 27 14.90 4.11 6.05
CA ALA A 27 13.91 4.01 7.13
C ALA A 27 13.16 2.67 7.05
N LEU A 28 12.74 2.27 5.86
CA LEU A 28 11.99 1.03 5.64
C LEU A 28 12.85 -0.24 5.76
N GLU A 29 14.11 -0.22 5.32
CA GLU A 29 15.07 -1.32 5.56
C GLU A 29 15.20 -1.65 7.05
N GLY A 30 15.19 -0.63 7.91
CA GLY A 30 15.24 -0.80 9.36
C GLY A 30 14.01 -1.53 9.96
N PHE A 31 12.92 -1.65 9.20
CA PHE A 31 11.69 -2.34 9.61
C PHE A 31 11.60 -3.76 9.08
N VAL A 32 11.90 -3.96 7.81
CA VAL A 32 11.66 -5.25 7.14
C VAL A 32 12.89 -6.17 7.23
N GLY A 33 14.05 -5.63 7.64
CA GLY A 33 15.27 -6.41 7.85
C GLY A 33 15.94 -6.87 6.56
N HIS A 34 15.43 -6.42 5.40
CA HIS A 34 15.97 -6.64 4.08
C HIS A 34 15.77 -5.40 3.20
N PRO A 35 16.58 -5.21 2.13
CA PRO A 35 16.37 -4.14 1.16
C PRO A 35 15.01 -4.26 0.49
N LEU A 36 14.39 -3.11 0.23
CA LEU A 36 13.07 -3.01 -0.38
C LEU A 36 13.16 -2.51 -1.81
N GLU A 37 12.14 -2.84 -2.58
CA GLU A 37 11.94 -2.29 -3.91
C GLU A 37 11.23 -0.94 -3.76
N VAL A 38 11.96 0.13 -4.04
CA VAL A 38 11.37 1.45 -4.20
C VAL A 38 11.69 1.85 -5.64
N GLU A 39 10.67 2.22 -6.39
CA GLU A 39 10.83 2.66 -7.77
C GLU A 39 10.55 4.16 -7.84
N ASN A 40 11.51 4.88 -8.44
CA ASN A 40 11.29 6.25 -8.90
C ASN A 40 11.02 6.19 -10.40
N LEU A 41 9.81 6.58 -10.80
CA LEU A 41 9.40 6.59 -12.19
C LEU A 41 9.72 7.96 -12.79
N GLN A 42 10.94 8.10 -13.32
CA GLN A 42 11.35 9.30 -14.06
C GLN A 42 10.68 9.35 -15.44
N GLY A 43 10.18 10.53 -15.83
CA GLY A 43 9.70 10.73 -17.21
C GLY A 43 8.83 11.95 -17.48
N TRP A 44 8.42 12.72 -16.46
CA TRP A 44 7.66 13.95 -16.65
C TRP A 44 8.43 15.09 -15.99
N ALA A 45 9.20 15.83 -16.79
CA ALA A 45 10.09 16.89 -16.32
C ALA A 45 9.38 17.92 -15.41
N GLY A 46 9.86 18.09 -14.17
CA GLY A 46 9.45 19.18 -13.28
C GLY A 46 9.16 18.74 -11.84
N PRO A 47 8.57 19.63 -10.99
CA PRO A 47 8.23 19.39 -9.58
C PRO A 47 7.09 18.37 -9.37
N ASN A 48 6.99 17.36 -10.22
CA ASN A 48 5.93 16.34 -10.27
C ASN A 48 6.54 14.93 -10.28
N ASP A 49 7.58 14.71 -9.48
CA ASP A 49 8.19 13.39 -9.36
C ASP A 49 7.23 12.42 -8.65
N PHE A 50 7.30 11.14 -9.03
CA PHE A 50 6.50 10.07 -8.45
C PHE A 50 7.39 9.15 -7.63
N MET A 51 6.97 8.84 -6.41
CA MET A 51 7.65 7.88 -5.54
C MET A 51 6.73 6.70 -5.29
N GLN A 52 7.09 5.53 -5.81
CA GLN A 52 6.36 4.30 -5.57
C GLN A 52 7.15 3.42 -4.60
N ILE A 53 6.56 3.14 -3.44
CA ILE A 53 7.14 2.25 -2.42
C ILE A 53 6.45 0.90 -2.59
N ILE A 54 7.22 -0.13 -2.94
CA ILE A 54 6.66 -1.43 -3.37
C ILE A 54 7.08 -2.48 -2.36
N MET A 55 6.10 -3.10 -1.72
CA MET A 55 6.32 -4.22 -0.81
C MET A 55 5.27 -5.30 -1.04
N ASP A 56 5.61 -6.54 -0.69
CA ASP A 56 4.61 -7.60 -0.58
C ASP A 56 3.63 -7.30 0.56
N TRP A 57 2.48 -7.96 0.54
CA TRP A 57 1.41 -7.71 1.51
C TRP A 57 1.80 -8.12 2.94
N ALA A 58 2.66 -9.13 3.13
CA ALA A 58 3.11 -9.53 4.47
C ALA A 58 4.02 -8.47 5.09
N SER A 59 4.85 -7.82 4.27
CA SER A 59 5.67 -6.66 4.64
C SER A 59 4.79 -5.45 5.00
N TRP A 60 3.75 -5.16 4.21
CA TRP A 60 2.77 -4.11 4.56
C TRP A 60 2.03 -4.40 5.87
N TYR A 61 1.60 -5.65 6.07
CA TYR A 61 0.97 -6.10 7.31
C TYR A 61 1.90 -5.97 8.52
N THR A 62 3.18 -6.29 8.34
CA THR A 62 4.21 -6.14 9.38
C THR A 62 4.42 -4.67 9.74
N LEU A 63 4.55 -3.77 8.75
CA LEU A 63 4.64 -2.33 8.98
C LEU A 63 3.42 -1.83 9.76
N ALA A 64 2.22 -2.21 9.36
CA ALA A 64 0.99 -1.80 10.04
C ALA A 64 0.95 -2.27 11.51
N LYS A 65 1.34 -3.52 11.77
CA LYS A 65 1.45 -4.07 13.14
C LYS A 65 2.45 -3.32 14.01
N LEU A 66 3.65 -3.05 13.48
CA LEU A 66 4.69 -2.31 14.20
C LEU A 66 4.23 -0.88 14.50
N GLY A 67 3.64 -0.20 13.51
CA GLY A 67 3.12 1.16 13.68
C GLY A 67 2.02 1.23 14.75
N VAL A 68 1.14 0.23 14.79
CA VAL A 68 0.15 0.09 15.86
C VAL A 68 0.80 -0.12 17.22
N GLY A 69 1.83 -0.96 17.33
CA GLY A 69 2.56 -1.17 18.58
C GLY A 69 3.30 0.10 19.07
N VAL A 70 3.81 0.90 18.13
CA VAL A 70 4.53 2.15 18.39
C VAL A 70 3.60 3.28 18.84
N PHE A 71 2.54 3.54 18.07
CA PHE A 71 1.65 4.68 18.34
C PHE A 71 0.43 4.34 19.21
N GLY A 72 0.16 3.05 19.44
CA GLY A 72 -0.75 2.49 20.44
C GLY A 72 -1.99 3.34 20.77
N THR A 73 -2.11 3.71 22.05
CA THR A 73 -3.23 4.49 22.60
C THR A 73 -3.31 5.93 22.08
N GLY A 74 -2.18 6.51 21.65
CA GLY A 74 -2.15 7.82 20.99
C GLY A 74 -2.83 7.80 19.62
N MET A 75 -2.67 6.68 18.89
CA MET A 75 -3.48 6.42 17.70
C MET A 75 -4.93 6.19 18.08
N LEU A 76 -5.27 5.44 19.14
CA LEU A 76 -6.68 5.28 19.58
C LEU A 76 -7.39 6.61 19.89
N ALA A 77 -6.68 7.64 20.34
CA ALA A 77 -7.27 8.97 20.55
C ALA A 77 -7.57 9.70 19.23
N LYS A 78 -6.62 9.70 18.27
CA LYS A 78 -6.82 10.22 16.91
C LYS A 78 -7.86 9.38 16.12
N PHE A 79 -7.81 8.06 16.28
CA PHE A 79 -8.77 7.11 15.73
C PHE A 79 -10.12 7.17 16.42
N GLY A 80 -10.20 7.49 17.71
CA GLY A 80 -11.47 7.67 18.39
C GLY A 80 -12.28 8.83 17.80
N GLN A 81 -11.57 9.86 17.31
CA GLN A 81 -12.17 10.97 16.57
C GLN A 81 -12.56 10.58 15.14
N LEU A 82 -11.71 9.83 14.41
CA LEU A 82 -11.99 9.39 13.03
C LEU A 82 -12.97 8.19 12.93
N ALA A 83 -13.00 7.29 13.92
CA ALA A 83 -13.87 6.11 13.96
C ALA A 83 -15.32 6.46 14.32
N ALA A 84 -15.56 7.65 14.89
CA ALA A 84 -16.90 8.21 15.01
C ALA A 84 -17.56 8.45 13.63
N GLU A 85 -16.76 8.50 12.56
CA GLU A 85 -17.18 8.73 11.17
C GLU A 85 -17.27 7.43 10.34
N GLY A 86 -17.03 6.25 10.96
CA GLY A 86 -17.26 4.94 10.35
C GLY A 86 -16.06 4.30 9.63
N SER A 87 -14.87 4.91 9.71
CA SER A 87 -13.71 4.50 8.91
C SER A 87 -12.76 3.53 9.63
N HIS A 88 -12.17 2.60 8.86
CA HIS A 88 -10.97 1.78 9.18
C HIS A 88 -11.15 0.50 10.03
N GLY A 89 -11.96 -0.46 9.56
CA GLY A 89 -12.09 -1.79 10.19
C GLY A 89 -10.78 -2.60 10.23
N ALA A 90 -9.96 -2.54 9.18
CA ALA A 90 -8.63 -3.14 9.12
C ALA A 90 -7.73 -2.68 10.27
N LEU A 91 -7.65 -1.37 10.51
CA LEU A 91 -6.84 -0.85 11.60
C LEU A 91 -7.45 -1.17 12.97
N LYS A 92 -8.78 -1.11 13.11
CA LYS A 92 -9.45 -1.48 14.37
C LYS A 92 -9.08 -2.90 14.79
N ARG A 93 -8.97 -3.84 13.84
CA ARG A 93 -8.57 -5.24 14.10
C ARG A 93 -7.09 -5.37 14.48
N LEU A 94 -6.21 -4.55 13.91
CA LEU A 94 -4.81 -4.48 14.34
C LEU A 94 -4.69 -3.89 15.76
N LEU A 95 -5.46 -2.85 16.07
CA LEU A 95 -5.49 -2.21 17.38
C LEU A 95 -6.03 -3.14 18.48
N THR A 96 -7.05 -3.96 18.21
CA THR A 96 -7.56 -4.93 19.20
C THR A 96 -6.60 -6.11 19.46
N LYS A 97 -5.68 -6.37 18.53
CA LYS A 97 -4.65 -7.41 18.65
C LYS A 97 -3.29 -6.84 19.08
N ALA A 98 -3.18 -5.53 19.26
CA ALA A 98 -1.95 -4.88 19.63
C ALA A 98 -1.58 -5.25 21.08
N PRO A 99 -0.34 -5.69 21.34
CA PRO A 99 0.14 -5.74 22.72
C PRO A 99 0.07 -4.33 23.33
N PRO A 100 -0.21 -4.20 24.64
CA PRO A 100 -0.19 -2.90 25.29
C PRO A 100 1.18 -2.24 25.09
N PRO A 101 1.24 -0.92 24.90
CA PRO A 101 2.50 -0.22 24.65
C PRO A 101 3.43 -0.51 25.83
N THR A 102 4.59 -1.10 25.55
CA THR A 102 5.62 -1.32 26.56
C THR A 102 6.14 0.04 27.00
N SER A 103 5.78 0.44 28.21
CA SER A 103 6.28 1.61 28.88
C SER A 103 7.73 1.36 29.31
N GLU A 104 8.70 1.67 28.46
CA GLU A 104 10.03 2.17 28.85
C GLU A 104 10.98 2.26 27.64
N GLU A 105 11.79 3.32 27.67
CA GLU A 105 13.06 3.52 26.96
C GLU A 105 13.05 3.50 25.42
N SER A 106 13.18 4.70 24.83
CA SER A 106 13.60 4.96 23.44
C SER A 106 13.32 3.80 22.48
N ASN A 107 12.04 3.51 22.23
CA ASN A 107 11.67 2.39 21.38
C ASN A 107 12.39 2.57 20.02
N PRO A 108 13.36 1.72 19.64
CA PRO A 108 14.10 1.88 18.40
C PRO A 108 13.15 1.86 17.19
N ASP A 109 11.97 1.26 17.32
CA ASP A 109 10.95 1.25 16.28
C ASP A 109 10.16 2.57 16.21
N GLN A 110 10.03 3.33 17.31
CA GLN A 110 9.49 4.71 17.28
C GLN A 110 10.40 5.61 16.46
N ALA A 111 11.72 5.59 16.71
CA ALA A 111 12.67 6.42 15.98
C ALA A 111 12.69 6.10 14.48
N LYS A 112 12.56 4.82 14.12
CA LYS A 112 12.41 4.39 12.72
C LYS A 112 11.10 4.91 12.11
N PHE A 113 10.00 4.89 12.86
CA PHE A 113 8.70 5.34 12.36
C PHE A 113 8.66 6.85 12.18
N ASP A 114 9.25 7.60 13.10
CA ASP A 114 9.39 9.04 12.99
C ASP A 114 10.32 9.42 11.82
N ALA A 115 11.35 8.62 11.55
CA ALA A 115 12.20 8.81 10.37
C ALA A 115 11.43 8.55 9.07
N LEU A 116 10.65 7.47 9.00
CA LEU A 116 9.80 7.15 7.86
C LEU A 116 8.76 8.25 7.60
N THR A 117 8.02 8.63 8.65
CA THR A 117 6.99 9.67 8.61
C THR A 117 7.57 11.00 8.13
N ARG A 118 8.72 11.42 8.68
CA ARG A 118 9.39 12.65 8.24
C ARG A 118 9.88 12.56 6.80
N ALA A 119 10.40 11.42 6.37
CA ALA A 119 10.88 11.23 5.01
C ALA A 119 9.74 11.31 3.99
N ILE A 120 8.59 10.68 4.28
CA ILE A 120 7.39 10.74 3.43
C ILE A 120 6.79 12.14 3.43
N THR A 121 6.67 12.77 4.61
CA THR A 121 6.18 14.16 4.72
C THR A 121 7.04 15.10 3.89
N GLY A 122 8.36 15.02 4.04
CA GLY A 122 9.28 15.85 3.25
C GLY A 122 9.20 15.61 1.75
N ALA A 123 8.94 14.38 1.30
CA ALA A 123 8.70 14.10 -0.11
C ALA A 123 7.41 14.77 -0.61
N ILE A 124 6.30 14.66 0.14
CA ILE A 124 5.02 15.28 -0.22
C ILE A 124 5.13 16.81 -0.21
N ASP A 125 5.78 17.40 0.79
CA ASP A 125 6.00 18.85 0.89
C ASP A 125 6.85 19.39 -0.28
N ASP A 126 7.77 18.58 -0.80
CA ASP A 126 8.57 18.88 -1.99
C ASP A 126 7.81 18.66 -3.31
N GLY A 127 6.54 18.24 -3.26
CA GLY A 127 5.67 18.05 -4.41
C GLY A 127 5.62 16.63 -4.98
N TYR A 128 6.26 15.64 -4.33
CA TYR A 128 6.19 14.25 -4.79
C TYR A 128 4.80 13.66 -4.55
N ALA A 129 4.29 12.93 -5.54
CA ALA A 129 3.18 12.03 -5.29
C ALA A 129 3.72 10.67 -4.84
N VAL A 130 3.39 10.30 -3.60
CA VAL A 130 3.87 9.08 -2.95
C VAL A 130 2.78 8.01 -3.00
N THR A 131 3.09 6.83 -3.52
CA THR A 131 2.17 5.69 -3.60
C THR A 131 2.75 4.52 -2.79
N PHE A 132 1.92 3.92 -1.92
CA PHE A 132 2.22 2.61 -1.32
C PHE A 132 1.61 1.51 -2.21
N SER A 133 2.42 0.55 -2.62
CA SER A 133 2.07 -0.37 -3.70
C SER A 133 2.41 -1.83 -3.40
N ILE A 134 1.67 -2.72 -4.06
CA ILE A 134 1.93 -4.15 -4.14
C ILE A 134 2.47 -4.53 -5.52
N PRO A 135 3.36 -5.53 -5.61
CA PRO A 135 3.96 -5.93 -6.87
C PRO A 135 2.93 -6.50 -7.85
N THR A 136 2.93 -6.03 -9.10
CA THR A 136 2.02 -6.50 -10.16
C THR A 136 2.67 -7.54 -11.08
N GLN A 137 3.93 -7.90 -10.85
CA GLN A 137 4.66 -8.93 -11.62
C GLN A 137 4.65 -8.69 -13.14
N GLY A 138 4.70 -7.42 -13.56
CA GLY A 138 4.72 -7.04 -14.99
C GLY A 138 3.36 -7.11 -15.69
N GLN A 139 2.27 -7.34 -14.95
CA GLN A 139 0.90 -7.30 -15.50
C GLN A 139 0.50 -5.91 -15.99
N PHE A 140 1.04 -4.87 -15.36
CA PHE A 140 0.81 -3.48 -15.71
C PHE A 140 2.16 -2.77 -15.84
N ARG A 141 2.14 -1.59 -16.47
CA ARG A 141 3.35 -0.76 -16.63
C ARG A 141 4.01 -0.43 -15.29
N ASN A 142 3.22 -0.14 -14.27
CA ASN A 142 3.68 0.14 -12.90
C ASN A 142 2.86 -0.67 -11.88
N HIS A 143 3.16 -0.47 -10.61
CA HIS A 143 2.55 -1.24 -9.53
C HIS A 143 1.18 -0.71 -9.12
N MET A 144 0.39 -1.57 -8.49
CA MET A 144 -0.95 -1.24 -8.01
C MET A 144 -0.86 -0.74 -6.59
N GLY A 145 -1.50 0.39 -6.28
CA GLY A 145 -1.36 0.95 -4.94
C GLY A 145 -2.30 2.08 -4.60
N VAL A 146 -2.14 2.56 -3.36
CA VAL A 146 -2.87 3.69 -2.79
C VAL A 146 -1.93 4.90 -2.76
N GLN A 147 -2.34 5.99 -3.41
CA GLN A 147 -1.64 7.26 -3.30
C GLN A 147 -1.91 7.89 -1.93
N LEU A 148 -0.84 8.29 -1.25
CA LEU A 148 -0.92 9.03 0.00
C LEU A 148 -1.29 10.49 -0.26
N THR A 149 -2.10 11.04 0.63
CA THR A 149 -2.50 12.45 0.64
C THR A 149 -1.65 13.29 1.59
N THR A 150 -1.16 12.67 2.67
CA THR A 150 -0.33 13.30 3.70
C THR A 150 0.76 12.34 4.17
N GLY A 151 1.68 12.87 4.98
CA GLY A 151 2.63 12.06 5.75
C GLY A 151 2.13 11.73 7.17
N ASP A 152 0.85 11.90 7.50
CA ASP A 152 0.34 11.64 8.86
C ASP A 152 0.46 10.14 9.20
N PRO A 153 1.05 9.77 10.35
CA PRO A 153 1.24 8.37 10.74
C PRO A 153 -0.04 7.53 10.67
N VAL A 154 -1.19 8.13 10.95
CA VAL A 154 -2.50 7.47 10.89
C VAL A 154 -2.81 7.00 9.47
N GLU A 155 -2.60 7.85 8.47
CA GLU A 155 -2.79 7.49 7.06
C GLU A 155 -1.81 6.41 6.63
N LEU A 156 -0.52 6.56 6.96
CA LEU A 156 0.51 5.57 6.60
C LEU A 156 0.18 4.17 7.12
N ILE A 157 -0.23 4.09 8.38
CA ILE A 157 -0.54 2.82 9.03
C ILE A 157 -1.88 2.27 8.53
N SER A 158 -2.87 3.12 8.28
CA SER A 158 -4.15 2.74 7.66
C SER A 158 -3.95 2.11 6.28
N VAL A 159 -3.20 2.77 5.40
CA VAL A 159 -2.93 2.29 4.05
C VAL A 159 -2.13 0.99 4.09
N ALA A 160 -1.08 0.91 4.93
CA ALA A 160 -0.32 -0.32 5.13
C ALA A 160 -1.21 -1.48 5.63
N ALA A 161 -2.14 -1.22 6.54
CA ALA A 161 -3.08 -2.22 7.04
C ALA A 161 -4.00 -2.73 5.93
N SER A 162 -4.57 -1.82 5.13
CA SER A 162 -5.43 -2.16 3.99
C SER A 162 -4.69 -3.01 2.97
N LEU A 163 -3.48 -2.60 2.54
CA LEU A 163 -2.66 -3.37 1.59
C LEU A 163 -2.28 -4.76 2.14
N GLY A 164 -1.96 -4.84 3.43
CA GLY A 164 -1.60 -6.10 4.09
C GLY A 164 -2.78 -7.08 4.22
N GLU A 165 -4.00 -6.58 4.37
CA GLU A 165 -5.20 -7.40 4.50
C GLU A 165 -5.74 -7.87 3.13
N ILE A 166 -5.79 -6.98 2.13
CA ILE A 166 -6.39 -7.31 0.83
C ILE A 166 -5.43 -8.05 -0.10
N GLY A 167 -4.12 -7.93 0.10
CA GLY A 167 -3.11 -8.31 -0.90
C GLY A 167 -3.19 -9.77 -1.34
N ASN A 168 -3.37 -10.72 -0.41
CA ASN A 168 -3.49 -12.14 -0.76
C ASN A 168 -4.74 -12.43 -1.62
N ASP A 169 -5.90 -11.96 -1.17
CA ASP A 169 -7.17 -12.22 -1.85
C ASP A 169 -7.22 -11.52 -3.22
N LEU A 170 -6.67 -10.30 -3.30
CA LEU A 170 -6.49 -9.57 -4.54
C LEU A 170 -5.63 -10.35 -5.53
N CYS A 171 -4.46 -10.85 -5.11
CA CYS A 171 -3.62 -11.66 -5.98
C CYS A 171 -4.36 -12.89 -6.51
N GLN A 172 -5.12 -13.59 -5.67
CA GLN A 172 -5.92 -14.74 -6.09
C GLN A 172 -6.99 -14.37 -7.13
N VAL A 173 -7.66 -13.22 -6.97
CA VAL A 173 -8.64 -12.73 -7.95
C VAL A 173 -7.96 -12.42 -9.29
N LEU A 174 -6.82 -11.72 -9.29
CA LEU A 174 -6.09 -11.37 -10.51
C LEU A 174 -5.58 -12.62 -11.24
N GLU A 175 -4.97 -13.57 -10.49
CA GLU A 175 -4.51 -14.85 -11.04
C GLU A 175 -5.66 -15.66 -11.66
N SER A 176 -6.83 -15.67 -11.01
CA SER A 176 -8.01 -16.37 -11.53
C SER A 176 -8.49 -15.80 -12.87
N GLN A 177 -8.49 -14.46 -13.04
CA GLN A 177 -8.85 -13.84 -14.32
C GLN A 177 -7.85 -14.22 -15.43
N GLN A 178 -6.55 -14.24 -15.11
CA GLN A 178 -5.50 -14.60 -16.06
C GLN A 178 -5.57 -16.08 -16.48
N GLN A 179 -5.77 -16.98 -15.52
CA GLN A 179 -5.97 -18.41 -15.80
C GLN A 179 -7.22 -18.65 -16.65
N SER A 180 -8.21 -17.76 -16.59
CA SER A 180 -9.41 -17.78 -17.44
C SER A 180 -9.17 -17.23 -18.85
N GLY A 181 -7.92 -16.88 -19.19
CA GLY A 181 -7.51 -16.33 -20.48
C GLY A 181 -7.82 -14.84 -20.66
N LYS A 182 -8.15 -14.11 -19.58
CA LYS A 182 -8.42 -12.67 -19.65
C LYS A 182 -7.13 -11.87 -19.48
N THR A 183 -6.97 -10.83 -20.29
CA THR A 183 -5.94 -9.80 -20.09
C THR A 183 -6.49 -8.68 -19.21
N LEU A 184 -5.68 -8.20 -18.27
CA LEU A 184 -6.06 -7.14 -17.32
C LEU A 184 -5.45 -5.79 -17.74
N TYR A 185 -6.22 -4.72 -17.58
CA TYR A 185 -5.79 -3.33 -17.78
C TYR A 185 -6.26 -2.47 -16.61
N GLY A 186 -5.55 -1.39 -16.30
CA GLY A 186 -5.99 -0.45 -15.26
C GLY A 186 -7.07 0.50 -15.79
N GLU A 187 -8.17 0.69 -15.06
CA GLU A 187 -9.23 1.68 -15.40
C GLU A 187 -9.13 2.97 -14.57
N GLY A 188 -8.36 2.94 -13.48
CA GLY A 188 -8.01 4.10 -12.69
C GLY A 188 -6.51 4.11 -12.46
N HIS A 189 -5.88 5.26 -12.64
CA HIS A 189 -4.43 5.39 -12.51
C HIS A 189 -4.07 6.30 -11.34
N ASN A 190 -3.08 5.87 -10.57
CA ASN A 190 -2.29 6.79 -9.76
C ASN A 190 -1.54 7.75 -10.68
N ARG A 191 -1.00 8.84 -10.13
CA ARG A 191 -0.22 9.79 -10.94
C ARG A 191 1.04 9.15 -11.55
N ASP A 192 1.55 8.09 -10.93
CA ASP A 192 2.63 7.27 -11.48
C ASP A 192 2.22 6.47 -12.73
N GLY A 193 0.92 6.34 -13.03
CA GLY A 193 0.35 5.58 -14.16
C GLY A 193 -0.03 4.13 -13.82
N GLY A 194 0.26 3.67 -12.60
CA GLY A 194 -0.11 2.35 -12.10
C GLY A 194 -1.58 2.26 -11.69
N PRO A 195 -2.18 1.05 -11.65
CA PRO A 195 -3.57 0.89 -11.23
C PRO A 195 -3.81 1.41 -9.81
N LYS A 196 -4.92 2.11 -9.61
CA LYS A 196 -5.27 2.72 -8.33
C LYS A 196 -6.13 1.78 -7.47
N ILE A 197 -5.75 1.65 -6.20
CA ILE A 197 -6.59 1.10 -5.13
C ILE A 197 -7.29 2.28 -4.45
N GLU A 198 -8.62 2.29 -4.45
CA GLU A 198 -9.41 3.38 -3.89
C GLU A 198 -9.96 2.99 -2.52
N GLN A 199 -9.46 3.64 -1.47
CA GLN A 199 -10.03 3.53 -0.13
C GLN A 199 -11.22 4.49 -0.01
N GLN A 200 -12.38 3.95 0.36
CA GLN A 200 -13.61 4.70 0.58
C GLN A 200 -13.64 5.27 2.00
N ASN A 201 -14.50 6.26 2.22
CA ASN A 201 -14.67 6.91 3.52
C ASN A 201 -15.12 5.94 4.61
N ASP A 202 -15.87 4.89 4.28
CA ASP A 202 -16.28 3.85 5.24
C ASP A 202 -15.18 2.80 5.52
N GLY A 203 -13.99 2.98 4.95
CA GLY A 203 -12.86 2.07 5.04
C GLY A 203 -12.93 0.86 4.11
N SER A 204 -14.00 0.71 3.29
CA SER A 204 -14.03 -0.28 2.23
C SER A 204 -13.02 0.07 1.13
N VAL A 205 -12.64 -0.92 0.34
CA VAL A 205 -11.68 -0.74 -0.76
C VAL A 205 -12.31 -1.19 -2.07
N ILE A 206 -12.16 -0.35 -3.10
CA ILE A 206 -12.62 -0.63 -4.46
C ILE A 206 -11.43 -0.58 -5.41
N ILE A 207 -11.34 -1.58 -6.28
CA ILE A 207 -10.34 -1.66 -7.34
C ILE A 207 -11.08 -1.82 -8.66
N ARG A 208 -10.79 -0.93 -9.63
CA ARG A 208 -11.40 -0.93 -10.97
C ARG A 208 -10.35 -1.20 -12.03
N LEU A 209 -10.59 -2.24 -12.82
CA LEU A 209 -9.73 -2.74 -13.89
C LEU A 209 -10.60 -3.01 -15.11
N SER A 210 -10.02 -3.06 -16.30
CA SER A 210 -10.66 -3.67 -17.47
C SER A 210 -10.14 -5.08 -17.63
N VAL A 211 -11.02 -5.96 -18.10
CA VAL A 211 -10.67 -7.30 -18.58
C VAL A 211 -10.99 -7.39 -20.06
N SER A 212 -10.12 -8.05 -20.83
CA SER A 212 -10.36 -8.36 -22.23
C SER A 212 -10.20 -9.84 -22.51
N LYS A 213 -11.09 -10.41 -23.32
CA LYS A 213 -11.02 -11.79 -23.82
C LYS A 213 -11.65 -11.88 -25.20
N ASP A 214 -11.02 -12.60 -26.13
CA ASP A 214 -11.56 -12.88 -27.46
C ASP A 214 -12.05 -11.63 -28.23
N GLY A 215 -11.36 -10.50 -28.05
CA GLY A 215 -11.70 -9.22 -28.70
C GLY A 215 -12.84 -8.44 -28.04
N GLN A 216 -13.43 -8.94 -26.96
CA GLN A 216 -14.40 -8.24 -26.12
C GLN A 216 -13.70 -7.70 -24.87
N SER A 217 -14.12 -6.52 -24.42
CA SER A 217 -13.59 -5.88 -23.21
C SER A 217 -14.74 -5.39 -22.35
N GLY A 218 -14.54 -5.45 -21.03
CA GLY A 218 -15.47 -4.88 -20.08
C GLY A 218 -14.86 -4.73 -18.69
N PRO A 219 -15.60 -4.13 -17.75
CA PRO A 219 -15.11 -3.82 -16.42
C PRO A 219 -14.92 -5.07 -15.56
N LEU A 220 -13.93 -4.96 -14.67
CA LEU A 220 -13.69 -5.80 -13.50
C LEU A 220 -13.62 -4.87 -12.27
N VAL A 221 -14.60 -5.01 -11.38
CA VAL A 221 -14.64 -4.27 -10.12
C VAL A 221 -14.52 -5.24 -8.96
N ILE A 222 -13.52 -5.02 -8.11
CA ILE A 222 -13.24 -5.85 -6.93
C ILE A 222 -13.56 -5.01 -5.70
N HIS A 223 -14.47 -5.53 -4.86
CA HIS A 223 -14.91 -4.89 -3.64
C HIS A 223 -14.40 -5.65 -2.43
N PHE A 224 -13.72 -4.93 -1.54
CA PHE A 224 -13.39 -5.40 -0.20
C PHE A 224 -14.19 -4.59 0.82
N ASP A 225 -14.74 -5.27 1.82
CA ASP A 225 -15.40 -4.60 2.92
C ASP A 225 -14.41 -3.80 3.79
N LYS A 226 -14.93 -3.05 4.77
CA LYS A 226 -14.10 -2.29 5.73
C LYS A 226 -13.17 -3.15 6.57
N ASP A 227 -13.41 -4.46 6.61
CA ASP A 227 -12.59 -5.46 7.26
C ASP A 227 -11.64 -6.13 6.27
N GLY A 228 -11.39 -5.55 5.09
CA GLY A 228 -10.43 -6.06 4.12
C GLY A 228 -10.76 -7.45 3.58
N LYS A 229 -11.99 -7.95 3.80
CA LYS A 229 -12.44 -9.22 3.23
C LYS A 229 -13.04 -8.97 1.87
N LEU A 230 -12.81 -9.88 0.94
CA LEU A 230 -13.44 -9.84 -0.37
C LEU A 230 -14.98 -9.93 -0.20
N ASP A 231 -15.68 -8.85 -0.55
CA ASP A 231 -17.15 -8.77 -0.53
C ASP A 231 -17.72 -9.35 -1.82
N ARG A 232 -17.29 -8.80 -2.97
CA ARG A 232 -17.72 -9.26 -4.29
C ARG A 232 -16.76 -8.89 -5.41
N VAL A 233 -16.89 -9.63 -6.52
CA VAL A 233 -16.20 -9.36 -7.78
C VAL A 233 -17.24 -9.22 -8.87
N GLU A 234 -17.32 -8.05 -9.49
CA GLU A 234 -18.18 -7.77 -10.62
C GLU A 234 -17.34 -7.86 -11.89
N THR A 235 -17.72 -8.74 -12.82
CA THR A 235 -17.03 -8.85 -14.11
C THR A 235 -18.07 -8.99 -15.22
N SER A 236 -17.88 -8.21 -16.29
CA SER A 236 -18.64 -8.37 -17.52
C SER A 236 -17.64 -8.47 -18.67
N VAL A 237 -17.61 -9.64 -19.33
CA VAL A 237 -16.87 -9.88 -20.57
C VAL A 237 -17.79 -10.64 -21.51
#